data_AF-A0A8C6GQG8-F1
#
_entry.id   AF-A0A8C6GQG8-F1
#
_cell.length_a   1.000
_cell.length_b   1.000
_cell.length_c   1.000
_cell.angle_alpha   90.00
_cell.angle_beta   90.00
_cell.angle_gamma   90.00
#
_symmetry.space_group_name_H-M   'P 1'
#
loop_
_entity.id
_entity.type
_entity.pdbx_description
1 polymer ?
#
loop_
_entity_poly.entity_id
_entity_poly.type
_entity_poly.pdbx_seq_one_letter_code
_entity_poly.pdbx_strand_id
1 'polypeptide(L)'
;MAKLLALTLVGLVLALYKNHRSSYQTRLNAFREVTPVELPNCNLVKGIETGAEDLEILPNGLTFFSTGLKYPGIKSFDPSKPGKILLMDLNKKEPAVSELEIIGNTLDISSFNPHGISTFTDEDNTVYLLVVNHPDSSSTVEVFKFQEEERSLLHLKTITHELLPRSSTLTPLWITSLWTL
;
A
#
# COMPACT_ATOMS: atom_id res chain seq x y z
N MET A 1 3.34 57.17 -6.46
CA MET A 1 3.97 56.05 -5.71
C MET A 1 2.96 54.96 -5.36
N ALA A 2 1.85 55.25 -4.66
CA ALA A 2 0.86 54.22 -4.26
C ALA A 2 0.24 53.39 -5.41
N LYS A 3 -0.10 54.02 -6.55
CA LYS A 3 -0.63 53.30 -7.72
C LYS A 3 0.37 52.31 -8.33
N LEU A 4 1.65 52.69 -8.37
CA LEU A 4 2.72 51.82 -8.87
C LEU A 4 2.94 50.63 -7.93
N LEU A 5 2.96 50.89 -6.62
CA LEU A 5 3.03 49.84 -5.59
C LEU A 5 1.86 48.85 -5.69
N ALA A 6 0.64 49.35 -5.84
CA ALA A 6 -0.54 48.50 -6.00
C ALA A 6 -0.44 47.62 -7.25
N LEU A 7 -0.02 48.18 -8.39
CA LEU A 7 0.17 47.41 -9.63
C LEU A 7 1.28 46.36 -9.49
N THR A 8 2.39 46.68 -8.82
CA THR A 8 3.45 45.69 -8.57
C THR A 8 2.97 44.55 -7.68
N LEU A 9 2.15 44.84 -6.67
CA LEU A 9 1.62 43.82 -5.77
C LEU A 9 0.63 42.89 -6.51
N VAL A 10 -0.25 43.46 -7.34
CA VAL A 10 -1.16 42.68 -8.19
C VAL A 10 -0.37 41.79 -9.15
N GLY A 11 0.68 42.32 -9.79
CA GLY A 11 1.55 41.54 -10.67
C GLY A 11 2.21 40.35 -9.95
N LEU A 12 2.71 40.57 -8.73
CA LEU A 12 3.30 39.51 -7.90
C LEU A 12 2.27 38.43 -7.53
N VAL A 13 1.07 38.83 -7.10
CA VAL A 13 -0.01 37.88 -6.76
C VAL A 13 -0.40 37.03 -7.98
N LEU A 14 -0.56 37.64 -9.15
CA LEU A 14 -0.89 36.92 -10.38
C LEU A 14 0.23 35.96 -10.80
N ALA A 15 1.49 36.38 -10.67
CA ALA A 15 2.64 35.53 -10.96
C ALA A 15 2.71 34.32 -10.01
N LEU A 16 2.52 34.52 -8.71
CA LEU A 16 2.47 33.45 -7.71
C LEU A 16 1.31 32.49 -7.98
N TYR A 17 0.11 33.01 -8.27
CA TYR A 17 -1.05 32.18 -8.60
C TYR A 17 -0.81 31.34 -9.85
N LYS A 18 -0.28 31.94 -10.92
CA LYS A 18 0.05 31.23 -12.16
C LYS A 18 1.08 30.14 -11.93
N ASN A 19 2.15 30.43 -11.19
CA ASN A 19 3.21 29.46 -10.89
C ASN A 19 2.69 28.32 -10.02
N HIS A 20 1.89 28.63 -9.00
CA HIS A 20 1.28 27.62 -8.14
C HIS A 20 0.33 26.72 -8.91
N ARG A 21 -0.56 27.31 -9.75
CA ARG A 21 -1.46 26.56 -10.62
C ARG A 21 -0.68 25.67 -11.59
N SER A 22 0.35 26.19 -12.23
CA SER A 22 1.19 25.42 -13.16
C SER A 22 1.89 24.26 -12.45
N SER A 23 2.46 24.52 -11.26
CA SER A 23 3.08 23.49 -10.42
C SER A 23 2.07 22.42 -10.02
N TYR A 24 0.87 22.82 -9.57
CA TYR A 24 -0.20 21.90 -9.19
C TYR A 24 -0.65 21.01 -10.36
N GLN A 25 -0.93 21.61 -11.52
CA GLN A 25 -1.33 20.88 -12.73
C GLN A 25 -0.25 19.90 -13.20
N THR A 26 1.02 20.30 -13.10
CA THR A 26 2.17 19.45 -13.48
C THR A 26 2.33 18.28 -12.49
N ARG A 27 2.29 18.55 -11.18
CA ARG A 27 2.45 17.53 -10.13
C ARG A 27 1.35 16.48 -10.14
N LEU A 28 0.11 16.88 -10.45
CA LEU A 28 -1.01 15.96 -10.61
C LEU A 28 -1.09 15.32 -12.00
N ASN A 29 -0.23 15.75 -12.93
CA ASN A 29 -0.29 15.34 -14.32
C ASN A 29 -1.70 15.50 -14.91
N ALA A 30 -2.36 16.63 -14.60
CA ALA A 30 -3.82 16.82 -14.72
C ALA A 30 -4.39 16.74 -16.15
N PHE A 31 -3.51 16.80 -17.16
CA PHE A 31 -3.87 16.75 -18.57
C PHE A 31 -3.28 15.52 -19.27
N ARG A 32 -2.81 14.53 -18.50
CA ARG A 32 -2.29 13.29 -19.05
C ARG A 32 -3.43 12.40 -19.51
N GLU A 33 -3.41 12.08 -20.80
CA GLU A 33 -4.23 11.02 -21.38
C GLU A 33 -3.44 9.71 -21.46
N VAL A 34 -4.16 8.59 -21.49
CA VAL A 34 -3.58 7.25 -21.63
C VAL A 34 -3.84 6.73 -23.04
N THR A 35 -2.79 6.66 -23.86
CA THR A 35 -2.87 5.95 -25.14
C THR A 35 -3.00 4.46 -24.86
N PRO A 36 -4.04 3.77 -25.39
CA PRO A 36 -4.21 2.34 -25.14
C PRO A 36 -3.01 1.53 -25.60
N VAL A 37 -2.50 0.67 -24.70
CA VAL A 37 -1.53 -0.38 -25.00
C VAL A 37 -2.17 -1.68 -24.59
N GLU A 38 -2.68 -2.41 -25.57
CA GLU A 38 -3.43 -3.65 -25.32
C GLU A 38 -2.48 -4.83 -25.14
N LEU A 39 -2.79 -5.69 -24.18
CA LEU A 39 -2.14 -6.98 -23.99
C LEU A 39 -3.16 -8.09 -24.32
N PRO A 40 -2.74 -9.15 -25.04
CA PRO A 40 -3.62 -10.27 -25.29
C PRO A 40 -3.91 -11.02 -23.98
N ASN A 41 -5.12 -11.58 -23.85
CA ASN A 41 -5.49 -12.50 -22.77
C ASN A 41 -5.43 -11.93 -21.33
N CYS A 42 -5.74 -10.65 -21.14
CA CYS A 42 -5.95 -10.10 -19.81
C CYS A 42 -7.27 -10.56 -19.19
N ASN A 43 -7.22 -11.05 -17.96
CA ASN A 43 -8.40 -11.46 -17.19
C ASN A 43 -8.38 -10.76 -15.83
N LEU A 44 -9.53 -10.22 -15.42
CA LEU A 44 -9.68 -9.71 -14.05
C LEU A 44 -9.67 -10.87 -13.07
N VAL A 45 -8.94 -10.69 -11.97
CA VAL A 45 -8.86 -11.67 -10.88
C VAL A 45 -10.17 -11.62 -10.09
N LYS A 46 -10.97 -12.68 -10.19
CA LYS A 46 -12.23 -12.80 -9.44
C LYS A 46 -11.97 -12.76 -7.94
N GLY A 47 -12.69 -11.90 -7.23
CA GLY A 47 -12.60 -11.77 -5.76
C GLY A 47 -11.78 -10.58 -5.28
N ILE A 48 -11.06 -9.88 -6.16
CA ILE A 48 -10.39 -8.61 -5.85
C ILE A 48 -11.26 -7.45 -6.34
N GLU A 49 -12.11 -6.92 -5.46
CA GLU A 49 -13.08 -5.86 -5.80
C GLU A 49 -12.82 -4.54 -5.05
N THR A 50 -11.99 -4.56 -4.00
CA THR A 50 -11.79 -3.46 -3.06
C THR A 50 -10.35 -2.95 -3.05
N GLY A 51 -9.71 -2.96 -4.22
CA GLY A 51 -8.31 -2.55 -4.41
C GLY A 51 -7.30 -3.65 -4.06
N ALA A 52 -6.18 -3.63 -4.79
CA ALA A 52 -4.98 -4.42 -4.54
C ALA A 52 -3.79 -3.46 -4.74
N GLU A 53 -3.50 -2.67 -3.70
CA GLU A 53 -2.59 -1.52 -3.81
C GLU A 53 -1.14 -1.95 -3.96
N ASP A 54 -0.74 -2.99 -3.22
CA ASP A 54 0.58 -3.60 -3.31
C ASP A 54 0.47 -5.13 -3.43
N LEU A 55 1.49 -5.74 -4.02
CA LEU A 55 1.61 -7.19 -4.17
C LEU A 55 3.07 -7.61 -4.16
N GLU A 56 3.31 -8.86 -3.77
CA GLU A 56 4.66 -9.42 -3.82
C GLU A 56 4.64 -10.89 -4.18
N ILE A 57 5.53 -11.26 -5.11
CA ILE A 57 5.64 -12.60 -5.67
C ILE A 57 6.89 -13.26 -5.07
N LEU A 58 6.69 -14.36 -4.33
CA LEU A 58 7.75 -15.22 -3.86
C LEU A 58 8.40 -15.98 -5.03
N PRO A 59 9.66 -16.44 -4.89
CA PRO A 59 10.33 -17.23 -5.93
C PRO A 59 9.58 -18.50 -6.36
N ASN A 60 8.75 -19.08 -5.49
CA ASN A 60 7.93 -20.25 -5.78
C ASN A 60 6.61 -19.93 -6.52
N GLY A 61 6.32 -18.66 -6.83
CA GLY A 61 5.12 -18.23 -7.54
C GLY A 61 3.90 -17.94 -6.65
N LEU A 62 4.01 -18.14 -5.33
CA LEU A 62 3.01 -17.64 -4.39
C LEU A 62 3.06 -16.11 -4.35
N THR A 63 1.89 -15.47 -4.43
CA THR A 63 1.77 -14.01 -4.50
C THR A 63 0.84 -13.52 -3.42
N PHE A 64 1.34 -12.60 -2.60
CA PHE A 64 0.55 -11.88 -1.61
C PHE A 64 -0.02 -10.61 -2.22
N PHE A 65 -1.23 -10.22 -1.81
CA PHE A 65 -1.85 -8.95 -2.17
C PHE A 65 -2.36 -8.25 -0.92
N SER A 66 -2.04 -6.97 -0.75
CA SER A 66 -2.70 -6.12 0.23
C SER A 66 -3.97 -5.52 -0.38
N THR A 67 -5.10 -5.70 0.29
CA THR A 67 -6.40 -5.32 -0.27
C THR A 67 -7.27 -4.58 0.75
N GLY A 68 -8.19 -3.76 0.26
CA GLY A 68 -9.13 -3.03 1.12
C GLY A 68 -8.53 -1.81 1.83
N LEU A 69 -7.42 -1.26 1.33
CA LEU A 69 -6.82 -0.03 1.86
C LEU A 69 -7.85 1.11 1.90
N LYS A 70 -7.92 1.76 3.06
CA LYS A 70 -8.69 2.98 3.29
C LYS A 70 -7.71 4.09 3.61
N TYR A 71 -7.66 5.08 2.72
CA TYR A 71 -6.78 6.24 2.89
C TYR A 71 -7.57 7.55 2.77
N PRO A 72 -7.31 8.56 3.61
CA PRO A 72 -8.01 9.84 3.54
C PRO A 72 -7.94 10.46 2.15
N GLY A 73 -9.11 10.81 1.58
CA GLY A 73 -9.21 11.39 0.24
C GLY A 73 -9.20 10.39 -0.92
N ILE A 74 -9.02 9.09 -0.64
CA ILE A 74 -9.11 8.03 -1.64
C ILE A 74 -10.47 7.32 -1.53
N LYS A 75 -11.07 6.97 -2.67
CA LYS A 75 -12.35 6.26 -2.72
C LYS A 75 -12.17 4.83 -2.21
N SER A 76 -12.99 4.43 -1.23
CA SER A 76 -13.20 3.03 -0.85
C SER A 76 -14.53 2.52 -1.37
N PHE A 77 -14.54 1.30 -1.92
CA PHE A 77 -15.74 0.63 -2.41
C PHE A 77 -16.45 -0.19 -1.33
N ASP A 78 -15.74 -0.57 -0.26
CA ASP A 78 -16.31 -1.29 0.89
C ASP A 78 -15.75 -0.72 2.21
N PRO A 79 -16.24 0.45 2.66
CA PRO A 79 -15.66 1.14 3.80
C PRO A 79 -15.94 0.46 5.15
N SER A 80 -16.91 -0.46 5.23
CA SER A 80 -17.31 -1.11 6.48
C SER A 80 -16.50 -2.36 6.84
N LYS A 81 -15.78 -2.96 5.88
CA LYS A 81 -14.97 -4.17 6.13
C LYS A 81 -13.49 -3.84 6.35
N PRO A 82 -12.77 -4.55 7.24
CA PRO A 82 -11.33 -4.41 7.35
C PRO A 82 -10.65 -4.85 6.05
N GLY A 83 -9.41 -4.41 5.85
CA GLY A 83 -8.60 -4.90 4.74
C GLY A 83 -8.12 -6.33 4.96
N LYS A 84 -7.51 -6.92 3.93
CA LYS A 84 -7.17 -8.34 3.89
C LYS A 84 -5.83 -8.55 3.19
N ILE A 85 -5.15 -9.62 3.57
CA ILE A 85 -4.07 -10.19 2.76
C ILE A 85 -4.63 -11.38 1.98
N LEU A 86 -4.52 -11.32 0.66
CA LEU A 86 -4.90 -12.44 -0.21
C LEU A 86 -3.66 -13.17 -0.70
N LEU A 87 -3.81 -14.47 -0.97
CA LEU A 87 -2.80 -15.34 -1.55
C LEU A 87 -3.28 -15.87 -2.90
N MET A 88 -2.38 -15.91 -3.88
CA MET A 88 -2.59 -16.54 -5.18
C MET A 88 -1.38 -17.42 -5.54
N ASP A 89 -1.61 -18.58 -6.16
CA ASP A 89 -0.56 -19.43 -6.73
C ASP A 89 -0.49 -19.22 -8.25
N LEU A 90 0.53 -18.49 -8.72
CA LEU A 90 0.72 -18.17 -10.14
C LEU A 90 1.14 -19.38 -11.00
N ASN A 91 1.45 -20.52 -10.38
CA ASN A 91 1.74 -21.76 -11.13
C ASN A 91 0.46 -22.45 -11.61
N LYS A 92 -0.72 -22.02 -11.14
CA LYS A 92 -2.01 -22.55 -11.61
C LYS A 92 -2.39 -21.92 -12.95
N LYS A 93 -2.98 -22.72 -13.83
CA LYS A 93 -3.50 -22.27 -15.13
C LYS A 93 -4.56 -21.16 -14.99
N GLU A 94 -5.45 -21.33 -14.02
CA GLU A 94 -6.47 -20.34 -13.65
C GLU A 94 -6.31 -20.04 -12.16
N PRO A 95 -5.41 -19.10 -11.81
CA PRO A 95 -5.10 -18.85 -10.42
C PRO A 95 -6.26 -18.10 -9.74
N ALA A 96 -6.67 -18.60 -8.58
CA ALA A 96 -7.72 -18.00 -7.76
C ALA A 96 -7.09 -17.42 -6.49
N VAL A 97 -7.68 -16.34 -5.97
CA VAL A 97 -7.29 -15.78 -4.69
C VAL A 97 -8.00 -16.48 -3.53
N SER A 98 -7.28 -16.64 -2.43
CA SER A 98 -7.84 -16.99 -1.12
C SER A 98 -7.39 -15.97 -0.09
N GLU A 99 -8.28 -15.59 0.83
CA GLU A 99 -7.92 -14.78 1.99
C GLU A 99 -7.07 -15.60 2.96
N LEU A 100 -5.97 -15.01 3.45
CA LEU A 100 -5.15 -15.62 4.49
C LEU A 100 -5.78 -15.35 5.86
N GLU A 101 -5.94 -16.39 6.65
CA GLU A 101 -6.38 -16.24 8.03
C GLU A 101 -5.26 -15.60 8.86
N ILE A 102 -5.55 -14.47 9.51
CA ILE A 102 -4.62 -13.88 10.48
C ILE A 102 -4.86 -14.52 11.84
N ILE A 103 -3.83 -15.18 12.37
CA ILE A 103 -3.89 -15.85 13.66
C ILE A 103 -3.01 -15.15 14.69
N GLY A 104 -3.41 -15.27 15.96
CA GLY A 104 -2.77 -14.61 17.10
C GLY A 104 -3.71 -13.63 17.80
N ASN A 105 -3.29 -13.14 18.96
CA ASN A 105 -4.10 -12.28 19.84
C ASN A 105 -3.50 -10.88 20.03
N THR A 106 -2.47 -10.54 19.27
CA THR A 106 -1.67 -9.31 19.43
C THR A 106 -2.01 -8.22 18.44
N LEU A 107 -2.76 -8.53 17.36
CA LEU A 107 -3.23 -7.58 16.37
C LEU A 107 -4.75 -7.41 16.50
N ASP A 108 -5.21 -6.16 16.48
CA ASP A 108 -6.64 -5.88 16.31
C ASP A 108 -7.00 -5.96 14.82
N ILE A 109 -7.59 -7.10 14.44
CA ILE A 109 -7.99 -7.38 13.06
C ILE A 109 -9.11 -6.42 12.60
N SER A 110 -9.92 -5.89 13.53
CA SER A 110 -11.06 -5.05 13.17
C SER A 110 -10.64 -3.68 12.61
N SER A 111 -9.47 -3.18 13.03
CA SER A 111 -8.85 -1.95 12.53
C SER A 111 -7.76 -2.19 11.47
N PHE A 112 -7.57 -3.45 11.04
CA PHE A 112 -6.56 -3.80 10.05
C PHE A 112 -6.83 -3.12 8.70
N ASN A 113 -5.84 -2.34 8.26
CA ASN A 113 -5.90 -1.47 7.09
C ASN A 113 -4.53 -1.55 6.36
N PRO A 114 -4.27 -2.66 5.65
CA PRO A 114 -2.99 -2.94 5.02
C PRO A 114 -2.76 -2.04 3.81
N HIS A 115 -1.52 -1.58 3.66
CA HIS A 115 -1.03 -0.73 2.58
C HIS A 115 0.12 -1.46 1.86
N GLY A 116 1.33 -0.90 1.80
CA GLY A 116 2.49 -1.59 1.22
C GLY A 116 2.91 -2.84 2.00
N ILE A 117 3.43 -3.82 1.29
CA ILE A 117 3.90 -5.10 1.84
C ILE A 117 5.34 -5.39 1.40
N SER A 118 6.05 -6.16 2.21
CA SER A 118 7.36 -6.68 1.81
C SER A 118 7.63 -8.03 2.46
N THR A 119 8.30 -8.94 1.76
CA THR A 119 8.65 -10.27 2.27
C THR A 119 10.14 -10.36 2.61
N PHE A 120 10.43 -11.21 3.59
CA PHE A 120 11.77 -11.61 3.95
C PHE A 120 11.78 -13.13 4.14
N THR A 121 12.67 -13.82 3.45
CA THR A 121 12.86 -15.26 3.64
C THR A 121 14.15 -15.45 4.42
N ASP A 122 14.06 -16.07 5.59
CA ASP A 122 15.21 -16.33 6.45
C ASP A 122 16.01 -17.55 5.97
N GLU A 123 17.18 -17.79 6.57
CA GLU A 123 18.08 -18.90 6.20
C GLU A 123 17.44 -20.29 6.34
N ASP A 124 16.46 -20.43 7.24
CA ASP A 124 15.69 -21.66 7.44
C ASP A 124 14.50 -21.82 6.47
N ASN A 125 14.37 -20.90 5.50
CA ASN A 125 13.25 -20.75 4.57
C ASN A 125 11.92 -20.28 5.21
N THR A 126 11.94 -19.80 6.46
CA THR A 126 10.78 -19.15 7.04
C THR A 126 10.48 -17.87 6.27
N VAL A 127 9.26 -17.77 5.76
CA VAL A 127 8.78 -16.57 5.08
C VAL A 127 8.11 -15.64 6.08
N TYR A 128 8.63 -14.43 6.17
CA TYR A 128 8.03 -13.32 6.90
C TYR A 128 7.37 -12.36 5.92
N LEU A 129 6.17 -11.91 6.29
CA LEU A 129 5.45 -10.85 5.58
C LEU A 129 5.37 -9.64 6.50
N LEU A 130 5.93 -8.52 6.05
CA LEU A 130 5.82 -7.24 6.71
C LEU A 130 4.75 -6.42 6.00
N VAL A 131 3.82 -5.86 6.77
CA VAL A 131 2.67 -5.14 6.24
C VAL A 131 2.62 -3.76 6.88
N VAL A 132 2.70 -2.72 6.07
CA VAL A 132 2.36 -1.37 6.53
C VAL A 132 0.87 -1.35 6.84
N ASN A 133 0.53 -0.92 8.05
CA ASN A 133 -0.85 -0.88 8.53
C ASN A 133 -1.20 0.53 9.03
N HIS A 134 -2.45 0.94 8.82
CA HIS A 134 -2.96 2.26 9.17
C HIS A 134 -4.21 2.20 10.06
N PRO A 135 -4.09 1.70 11.31
CA PRO A 135 -5.20 1.69 12.25
C PRO A 135 -5.42 3.11 12.80
N ASP A 136 -6.66 3.59 12.79
CA ASP A 136 -7.09 4.86 13.43
C ASP A 136 -6.18 6.08 13.18
N SER A 137 -5.70 6.26 11.95
CA SER A 137 -4.79 7.34 11.51
C SER A 137 -3.34 7.24 11.99
N SER A 138 -2.96 6.15 12.64
CA SER A 138 -1.56 5.83 12.95
C SER A 138 -0.89 5.09 11.79
N SER A 139 0.41 4.85 11.91
CA SER A 139 1.19 4.05 10.96
C SER A 139 2.00 3.04 11.75
N THR A 140 1.81 1.77 11.43
CA THR A 140 2.51 0.65 12.05
C THR A 140 3.07 -0.27 10.97
N VAL A 141 3.98 -1.16 11.37
CA VAL A 141 4.42 -2.27 10.53
C VAL A 141 4.13 -3.55 11.28
N GLU A 142 3.22 -4.36 10.74
CA GLU A 142 2.87 -5.65 11.29
C GLU A 142 3.78 -6.71 10.69
N VAL A 143 4.39 -7.53 11.54
CA VAL A 143 5.28 -8.63 11.13
C VAL A 143 4.53 -9.93 11.31
N PHE A 144 4.37 -10.68 10.23
CA PHE A 144 3.74 -11.98 10.22
C PHE A 144 4.74 -13.07 9.83
N LYS A 145 4.60 -14.25 10.41
CA LYS A 145 5.14 -15.48 9.85
C LYS A 145 4.10 -16.11 8.92
N PHE A 146 4.47 -16.36 7.67
CA PHE A 146 3.61 -17.10 6.76
C PHE A 146 3.67 -18.60 7.06
N GLN A 147 2.49 -19.22 7.15
CA GLN A 147 2.32 -20.65 7.36
C GLN A 147 1.65 -21.23 6.11
N GLU A 148 2.47 -21.79 5.22
CA GLU A 148 2.02 -22.19 3.88
C GLU A 148 1.00 -23.33 3.90
N GLU A 149 1.20 -24.34 4.76
CA GLU A 149 0.32 -25.50 4.86
C GLU A 149 -1.07 -25.10 5.37
N GLU A 150 -1.13 -24.26 6.41
CA GLU A 150 -2.36 -23.76 7.00
C GLU A 150 -2.99 -22.60 6.22
N ARG A 151 -2.25 -21.98 5.30
CA ARG A 151 -2.63 -20.75 4.60
C ARG A 151 -3.04 -19.63 5.58
N SER A 152 -2.19 -19.43 6.58
CA SER A 152 -2.38 -18.42 7.61
C SER A 152 -1.17 -17.51 7.77
N LEU A 153 -1.41 -16.37 8.41
CA LEU A 153 -0.41 -15.39 8.83
C LEU A 153 -0.41 -15.34 10.35
N LEU A 154 0.64 -15.87 10.98
CA LEU A 154 0.83 -15.75 12.42
C LEU A 154 1.42 -14.38 12.72
N HIS A 155 0.64 -13.53 13.39
CA HIS A 155 1.13 -12.22 13.80
C HIS A 155 2.17 -12.36 14.92
N LEU A 156 3.33 -11.73 14.72
CA LEU A 156 4.46 -11.80 15.65
C LEU A 156 4.65 -10.51 16.43
N LYS A 157 4.64 -9.37 15.73
CA LYS A 157 5.01 -8.07 16.31
C LYS A 157 4.40 -6.92 15.52
N THR A 158 3.89 -5.94 16.26
CA THR A 158 3.58 -4.60 15.74
C THR A 158 4.78 -3.69 16.00
N ILE A 159 5.35 -3.13 14.94
CA ILE A 159 6.44 -2.16 15.03
C ILE A 159 5.87 -0.76 14.90
N THR A 160 6.23 0.09 15.85
CA THR A 160 5.95 1.54 15.82
C THR A 160 7.24 2.28 16.10
N HIS A 161 7.42 3.43 15.46
CA HIS A 161 8.60 4.26 15.68
C HIS A 161 8.33 5.71 15.29
N GLU A 162 8.98 6.67 15.97
CA GLU A 162 8.80 8.11 15.70
C GLU A 162 9.26 8.51 14.29
N LEU A 163 10.23 7.78 13.74
CA LEU A 163 10.71 7.95 12.36
C LEU A 163 9.82 7.27 11.31
N LEU A 164 8.75 6.58 11.73
CA LEU A 164 7.75 5.97 10.85
C LEU A 164 6.36 6.63 11.01
N PRO A 165 6.24 7.96 10.89
CA PRO A 165 4.97 8.64 11.15
C PRO A 165 3.90 8.38 10.07
N ARG A 166 4.34 8.02 8.86
CA ARG A 166 3.45 7.78 7.70
C ARG A 166 4.18 6.96 6.64
N SER A 167 4.35 5.68 6.90
CA SER A 167 4.90 4.74 5.92
C SER A 167 3.86 4.46 4.83
N SER A 168 4.28 4.34 3.58
CA SER A 168 3.40 3.87 2.48
C SER A 168 3.84 2.52 1.94
N THR A 169 5.16 2.26 1.94
CA THR A 169 5.77 1.01 1.49
C THR A 169 7.01 0.71 2.32
N LEU A 170 7.46 -0.54 2.28
CA LEU A 170 8.72 -1.01 2.85
C LEU A 170 9.50 -1.73 1.76
N THR A 171 10.82 -1.67 1.83
CA THR A 171 11.68 -2.49 0.95
C THR A 171 12.56 -3.39 1.79
N PRO A 172 13.04 -4.53 1.26
CA PRO A 172 13.87 -5.49 2.00
C PRO A 172 15.07 -4.88 2.73
N LEU A 173 15.66 -3.82 2.17
CA LEU A 173 16.77 -3.06 2.80
C LEU A 173 16.37 -2.37 4.11
N TRP A 174 15.12 -1.93 4.24
CA TRP A 174 14.60 -1.34 5.48
C TRP A 174 14.21 -2.43 6.49
N ILE A 175 13.79 -3.59 6.00
CA ILE A 175 13.37 -4.73 6.82
C ILE A 175 14.52 -5.20 7.71
N THR A 176 15.74 -5.35 7.16
CA THR A 176 16.92 -5.77 7.96
C THR A 176 17.21 -4.82 9.13
N SER A 177 16.93 -3.52 8.97
CA SER A 177 17.09 -2.54 10.06
C SER A 177 15.93 -2.59 11.07
N LEU A 178 14.71 -2.93 10.63
CA LEU A 178 13.54 -3.07 11.49
C LEU A 178 13.64 -4.27 12.43
N TRP A 179 14.32 -5.35 12.02
CA TRP A 179 14.56 -6.51 12.91
C TRP A 179 15.49 -6.19 14.09
N THR A 180 16.31 -5.13 13.99
CA THR A 180 17.17 -4.68 15.09
C THR A 180 16.51 -3.70 16.06
N LEU A 181 15.28 -3.25 15.76
CA LEU A 181 14.46 -2.36 16.60
C LEU A 181 13.44 -3.16 17.44
#